data_AF-A0A2S9XDH1-F1
#
_entry.id   AF-A0A2S9XDH1-F1
#
_cell.length_a   1.000
_cell.length_b   1.000
_cell.length_c   1.000
_cell.angle_alpha   90.00
_cell.angle_beta   90.00
_cell.angle_gamma   90.00
#
_symmetry.space_group_name_H-M   'P 1'
#
loop_
_entity.id
_entity.type
_entity.pdbx_description
1 polymer ?
#
loop_
_entity_poly.entity_id
_entity_poly.type
_entity_poly.pdbx_seq_one_letter_code
_entity_poly.pdbx_strand_id
1 'polypeptide(L)'
;MPSWLTTAALYVSAFATAAVFATACDPSYGITTFRCDPSSPDCPTKYGTGTYVCCSDDPAALDLSDPDMAALPNYGGGSGIPLFAAANNNLSSSGFCIDTGQVPPGAGIEEPGAGLGCPLPCNPTWDSADISAVCGAGTSCCASVEIEEADCGFDPSLGDAGCWRPVTGGDIEGLGGIDVSDWSASDHVTHQDPGGGGCQEFVTAQAAAISGAGLSSQKALFACFRQLSVADQRGFCQGAMDCPLANPAYRDACEQKNDEQGLTGCG
;
A
#
# COMPACT_ATOMS: atom_id res chain seq x y z
N MET A 1 -67.75 8.33 -22.97
CA MET A 1 -68.68 7.21 -22.65
C MET A 1 -68.97 6.46 -23.94
N PRO A 2 -69.09 5.13 -23.96
CA PRO A 2 -68.04 4.11 -23.79
C PRO A 2 -67.91 3.21 -25.06
N SER A 3 -66.81 2.48 -25.23
CA SER A 3 -66.88 1.10 -25.74
C SER A 3 -65.58 0.36 -25.41
N TRP A 4 -65.68 -0.45 -24.36
CA TRP A 4 -64.71 -1.45 -23.97
C TRP A 4 -64.87 -2.70 -24.86
N LEU A 5 -63.85 -3.56 -24.83
CA LEU A 5 -63.81 -4.99 -25.19
C LEU A 5 -63.56 -5.37 -26.65
N THR A 6 -62.29 -5.68 -26.93
CA THR A 6 -61.76 -6.91 -27.59
C THR A 6 -60.23 -6.69 -27.68
N THR A 7 -59.32 -7.53 -27.20
CA THR A 7 -59.00 -8.92 -27.60
C THR A 7 -57.88 -9.37 -26.62
N ALA A 8 -58.11 -10.32 -25.72
CA ALA A 8 -57.79 -11.74 -25.85
C ALA A 8 -56.32 -12.09 -26.20
N ALA A 9 -55.78 -12.99 -25.37
CA ALA A 9 -54.62 -13.86 -25.57
C ALA A 9 -53.22 -13.25 -25.42
N LEU A 10 -52.54 -13.62 -24.33
CA LEU A 10 -51.10 -13.94 -24.27
C LEU A 10 -50.77 -14.54 -22.89
N TYR A 11 -51.13 -15.81 -22.67
CA TYR A 11 -50.63 -16.60 -21.54
C TYR A 11 -50.47 -18.06 -21.95
N VAL A 12 -49.47 -18.37 -22.79
CA VAL A 12 -48.86 -19.70 -22.81
C VAL A 12 -47.40 -19.57 -23.23
N SER A 13 -46.53 -20.19 -22.42
CA SER A 13 -45.18 -20.70 -22.72
C SER A 13 -44.03 -19.75 -23.05
N ALA A 14 -43.18 -19.54 -22.04
CA ALA A 14 -41.72 -19.67 -22.18
C ALA A 14 -41.10 -20.15 -20.85
N PHE A 15 -41.41 -21.38 -20.44
CA PHE A 15 -40.48 -22.16 -19.62
C PHE A 15 -39.54 -22.86 -20.60
N ALA A 16 -38.40 -22.23 -20.89
CA ALA A 16 -37.29 -22.86 -21.57
C ALA A 16 -35.98 -22.18 -21.14
N THR A 17 -35.16 -22.96 -20.45
CA THR A 17 -33.69 -22.86 -20.41
C THR A 17 -33.09 -21.56 -19.89
N ALA A 18 -33.08 -21.38 -18.56
CA ALA A 18 -31.97 -20.73 -17.87
C ALA A 18 -31.11 -21.84 -17.22
N ALA A 19 -30.50 -22.67 -18.07
CA ALA A 19 -29.42 -23.54 -17.67
C ALA A 19 -28.21 -23.20 -18.55
N VAL A 20 -27.08 -22.99 -17.88
CA VAL A 20 -25.73 -22.85 -18.42
C VAL A 20 -25.41 -21.49 -19.06
N PHE A 21 -25.19 -20.50 -18.18
CA PHE A 21 -23.88 -19.85 -18.09
C PHE A 21 -23.56 -19.61 -16.61
N ALA A 22 -23.34 -20.71 -15.88
CA ALA A 22 -22.25 -20.71 -14.92
C ALA A 22 -20.95 -20.81 -15.73
N THR A 23 -20.67 -19.80 -16.56
CA THR A 23 -19.28 -19.48 -16.80
C THR A 23 -18.79 -19.12 -15.42
N ALA A 24 -17.88 -19.94 -14.89
CA ALA A 24 -17.02 -19.49 -13.82
C ALA A 24 -16.62 -18.05 -14.19
N CYS A 25 -17.14 -17.07 -13.44
CA CYS A 25 -16.32 -15.94 -13.11
C CYS A 25 -15.17 -16.59 -12.37
N ASP A 26 -14.18 -17.07 -13.13
CA ASP A 26 -12.82 -17.05 -12.72
C ASP A 26 -12.42 -15.63 -13.10
N PRO A 27 -12.63 -14.65 -12.21
CA PRO A 27 -12.13 -13.33 -12.48
C PRO A 27 -10.64 -13.60 -12.58
N SER A 28 -10.03 -13.29 -13.72
CA SER A 28 -8.58 -13.19 -13.77
C SER A 28 -8.23 -11.98 -12.91
N TYR A 29 -8.30 -12.23 -11.61
CA TYR A 29 -7.94 -11.35 -10.57
C TYR A 29 -6.45 -11.15 -10.80
N GLY A 30 -6.09 -9.97 -11.32
CA GLY A 30 -4.72 -9.51 -11.22
C GLY A 30 -4.28 -9.75 -9.78
N ILE A 31 -3.03 -10.16 -9.61
CA ILE A 31 -2.33 -10.61 -8.40
C ILE A 31 -2.64 -9.91 -7.05
N THR A 32 -3.51 -8.89 -6.95
CA THR A 32 -3.75 -7.97 -5.82
C THR A 32 -5.23 -7.76 -5.43
N THR A 33 -6.15 -8.70 -5.60
CA THR A 33 -7.59 -8.31 -5.67
C THR A 33 -8.40 -8.20 -4.38
N PHE A 34 -7.84 -8.49 -3.20
CA PHE A 34 -8.56 -8.25 -1.95
C PHE A 34 -7.65 -7.56 -0.95
N ARG A 35 -8.09 -6.41 -0.44
CA ARG A 35 -7.45 -5.75 0.71
C ARG A 35 -7.52 -6.69 1.91
N CYS A 36 -6.46 -6.69 2.70
CA CYS A 36 -6.41 -7.42 3.96
C CYS A 36 -5.50 -6.66 4.94
N ASP A 37 -5.60 -7.04 6.21
CA ASP A 37 -4.74 -6.56 7.28
C ASP A 37 -3.73 -7.68 7.64
N PRO A 38 -2.43 -7.53 7.32
CA PRO A 38 -1.43 -8.54 7.65
C PRO A 38 -1.29 -8.87 9.15
N SER A 39 -1.67 -7.95 10.05
CA SER A 39 -1.69 -8.18 11.50
C SER A 39 -2.88 -9.03 11.94
N SER A 40 -3.96 -9.04 11.15
CA SER A 40 -5.16 -9.85 11.34
C SER A 40 -5.63 -10.48 10.01
N PRO A 41 -4.85 -11.41 9.43
CA PRO A 41 -5.03 -11.86 8.06
C PRO A 41 -6.35 -12.62 7.86
N ASP A 42 -7.13 -12.19 6.88
CA ASP A 42 -8.50 -12.68 6.60
C ASP A 42 -8.68 -13.15 5.14
N CYS A 43 -7.59 -13.59 4.52
CA CYS A 43 -7.60 -13.97 3.12
C CYS A 43 -8.43 -15.24 2.82
N PRO A 44 -9.14 -15.27 1.68
CA PRO A 44 -9.92 -16.43 1.28
C PRO A 44 -9.03 -17.65 1.03
N THR A 45 -9.58 -18.84 1.22
CA THR A 45 -8.92 -20.08 0.76
C THR A 45 -9.17 -20.25 -0.73
N LYS A 46 -8.13 -20.53 -1.53
CA LYS A 46 -8.29 -20.83 -2.95
C LYS A 46 -9.00 -22.18 -3.09
N TYR A 47 -9.97 -22.27 -4.01
CA TYR A 47 -10.64 -23.54 -4.29
C TYR A 47 -9.63 -24.60 -4.71
N GLY A 48 -9.36 -25.55 -3.81
CA GLY A 48 -8.78 -26.85 -4.15
C GLY A 48 -7.28 -27.05 -3.97
N THR A 49 -6.45 -26.09 -3.52
CA THR A 49 -5.05 -26.40 -3.06
C THR A 49 -4.19 -25.23 -2.53
N GLY A 50 -4.58 -23.97 -2.64
CA GLY A 50 -3.75 -22.83 -2.20
C GLY A 50 -4.39 -21.98 -1.10
N THR A 51 -3.58 -21.32 -0.29
CA THR A 51 -4.03 -20.26 0.63
C THR A 51 -3.47 -18.95 0.12
N TYR A 52 -4.33 -17.96 -0.10
CA TYR A 52 -3.86 -16.59 -0.33
C TYR A 52 -3.13 -16.12 0.94
N VAL A 53 -2.00 -15.46 0.76
CA VAL A 53 -1.25 -14.85 1.86
C VAL A 53 -1.56 -13.37 1.88
N CYS A 54 -1.84 -12.82 3.06
CA CYS A 54 -1.98 -11.38 3.22
C CYS A 54 -0.59 -10.74 3.22
N CYS A 55 -0.23 -10.07 2.13
CA CYS A 55 1.07 -9.47 1.92
C CYS A 55 0.97 -7.95 2.09
N SER A 56 1.79 -7.39 2.97
CA SER A 56 1.94 -5.94 3.05
C SER A 56 2.50 -5.40 1.74
N ASP A 57 2.02 -4.22 1.35
CA ASP A 57 2.47 -3.43 0.21
C ASP A 57 3.38 -2.27 0.63
N ASP A 58 3.86 -2.27 1.87
CA ASP A 58 4.68 -1.19 2.40
C ASP A 58 6.19 -1.50 2.29
N PRO A 59 6.95 -0.67 1.56
CA PRO A 59 8.40 -0.76 1.45
C PRO A 59 9.20 -0.18 2.63
N ALA A 60 8.55 0.46 3.60
CA ALA A 60 9.24 1.20 4.66
C ALA A 60 10.26 0.32 5.37
N ALA A 61 11.46 0.86 5.56
CA ALA A 61 12.58 0.15 6.15
C ALA A 61 13.40 1.07 7.03
N LEU A 62 14.04 0.49 8.05
CA LEU A 62 14.91 1.21 8.97
C LEU A 62 16.34 0.71 8.87
N ASP A 63 17.28 1.62 8.61
CA ASP A 63 18.71 1.37 8.76
C ASP A 63 19.15 1.81 10.16
N LEU A 64 19.57 0.86 11.00
CA LEU A 64 20.01 1.16 12.36
C LEU A 64 21.37 1.88 12.41
N SER A 65 22.13 1.90 11.31
CA SER A 65 23.38 2.66 11.21
C SER A 65 23.13 4.15 10.94
N ASP A 66 22.01 4.47 10.29
CA ASP A 66 21.55 5.85 10.04
C ASP A 66 20.02 5.97 10.14
N PRO A 67 19.46 5.96 11.37
CA PRO A 67 18.02 5.92 11.59
C PRO A 67 17.29 7.22 11.24
N ASP A 68 18.02 8.27 10.85
CA ASP A 68 17.45 9.54 10.44
C ASP A 68 17.31 9.64 8.91
N MET A 69 17.80 8.64 8.16
CA MET A 69 17.73 8.56 6.70
C MET A 69 16.72 7.51 6.22
N ALA A 70 16.10 7.76 5.07
CA ALA A 70 15.31 6.76 4.36
C ALA A 70 16.23 5.62 3.89
N ALA A 71 15.80 4.38 4.10
CA ALA A 71 16.57 3.20 3.74
C ALA A 71 15.82 2.36 2.72
N LEU A 72 16.54 1.80 1.74
CA LEU A 72 15.96 0.79 0.88
C LEU A 72 15.80 -0.52 1.65
N PRO A 73 14.62 -1.18 1.57
CA PRO A 73 14.39 -2.45 2.23
C PRO A 73 15.32 -3.53 1.70
N ASN A 74 15.85 -4.33 2.61
CA ASN A 74 16.63 -5.50 2.26
C ASN A 74 15.73 -6.73 2.06
N TYR A 75 15.31 -6.95 0.81
CA TYR A 75 14.78 -8.22 0.30
C TYR A 75 15.84 -9.01 -0.49
N GLY A 76 17.12 -8.80 -0.17
CA GLY A 76 18.27 -9.32 -0.91
C GLY A 76 19.16 -8.26 -1.60
N GLY A 77 18.81 -6.97 -1.54
CA GLY A 77 19.52 -5.88 -2.25
C GLY A 77 19.68 -4.52 -1.55
N GLY A 78 19.05 -4.29 -0.39
CA GLY A 78 19.11 -3.03 0.39
C GLY A 78 19.85 -3.17 1.74
N SER A 79 19.97 -2.08 2.51
CA SER A 79 20.55 -2.10 3.87
C SER A 79 19.51 -2.02 4.99
N GLY A 80 18.31 -1.52 4.69
CA GLY A 80 17.25 -1.30 5.66
C GLY A 80 16.55 -2.59 6.07
N ILE A 81 16.23 -2.70 7.36
CA ILE A 81 15.37 -3.77 7.87
C ILE A 81 13.92 -3.40 7.51
N PRO A 82 13.20 -4.21 6.70
CA PRO A 82 11.80 -3.91 6.37
C PRO A 82 10.95 -3.83 7.63
N LEU A 83 10.18 -2.76 7.79
CA LEU A 83 9.36 -2.51 8.99
C LEU A 83 8.07 -3.34 8.99
N PHE A 84 7.45 -3.48 7.82
CA PHE A 84 6.10 -4.02 7.67
C PHE A 84 5.99 -5.14 6.65
N ALA A 85 7.13 -5.64 6.16
CA ALA A 85 7.22 -6.67 5.15
C ALA A 85 8.17 -7.79 5.59
N ALA A 86 8.29 -8.84 4.77
CA ALA A 86 9.14 -10.00 5.02
C ALA A 86 8.87 -10.63 6.40
N ALA A 87 9.89 -10.72 7.27
CA ALA A 87 9.73 -11.26 8.62
C ALA A 87 8.75 -10.45 9.49
N ASN A 88 8.57 -9.16 9.19
CA ASN A 88 7.71 -8.23 9.94
C ASN A 88 6.36 -7.98 9.24
N ASN A 89 5.97 -8.82 8.28
CA ASN A 89 4.72 -8.67 7.54
C ASN A 89 3.50 -8.53 8.47
N ASN A 90 3.48 -9.25 9.60
CA ASN A 90 2.40 -9.22 10.58
C ASN A 90 2.31 -7.92 11.40
N LEU A 91 3.21 -6.95 11.20
CA LEU A 91 3.15 -5.63 11.84
C LEU A 91 2.38 -4.62 10.98
N SER A 92 2.10 -4.95 9.73
CA SER A 92 1.37 -4.07 8.83
C SER A 92 -0.14 -4.16 9.07
N SER A 93 -0.83 -3.02 8.94
CA SER A 93 -2.29 -2.91 8.95
C SER A 93 -2.92 -2.96 7.56
N SER A 94 -2.10 -3.00 6.51
CA SER A 94 -2.57 -2.81 5.15
C SER A 94 -1.79 -3.67 4.16
N GLY A 95 -2.53 -4.38 3.33
CA GLY A 95 -1.94 -5.29 2.36
C GLY A 95 -2.99 -5.86 1.43
N PHE A 96 -2.59 -6.91 0.71
CA PHE A 96 -3.42 -7.59 -0.26
C PHE A 96 -3.30 -9.11 -0.14
N CYS A 97 -4.40 -9.81 -0.36
CA CYS A 97 -4.42 -11.25 -0.47
C CYS A 97 -3.79 -11.66 -1.81
N ILE A 98 -2.58 -12.19 -1.76
CA ILE A 98 -1.80 -12.60 -2.92
C ILE A 98 -1.81 -14.12 -3.04
N ASP A 99 -2.02 -14.62 -4.27
CA ASP A 99 -1.68 -16.00 -4.60
C ASP A 99 -0.17 -16.08 -4.80
N THR A 100 0.55 -16.43 -3.74
CA THR A 100 2.02 -16.50 -3.76
C THR A 100 2.53 -17.56 -4.75
N GLY A 101 1.70 -18.52 -5.15
CA GLY A 101 2.02 -19.47 -6.23
C GLY A 101 2.01 -18.85 -7.62
N GLN A 102 1.55 -17.60 -7.78
CA GLN A 102 1.62 -16.83 -9.03
C GLN A 102 2.74 -15.79 -9.03
N VAL A 103 3.41 -15.58 -7.89
CA VAL A 103 4.61 -14.73 -7.84
C VAL A 103 5.75 -15.50 -8.51
N PRO A 104 6.38 -14.95 -9.57
CA PRO A 104 7.45 -15.66 -10.26
C PRO A 104 8.62 -15.98 -9.29
N PRO A 105 9.26 -17.14 -9.42
CA PRO A 105 10.46 -17.44 -8.62
C PRO A 105 11.53 -16.36 -8.78
N GLY A 106 12.10 -15.89 -7.67
CA GLY A 106 13.07 -14.80 -7.65
C GLY A 106 12.50 -13.38 -7.81
N ALA A 107 11.16 -13.23 -7.92
CA ALA A 107 10.49 -11.93 -8.01
C ALA A 107 9.67 -11.57 -6.75
N GLY A 108 9.81 -12.37 -5.69
CA GLY A 108 9.15 -12.16 -4.40
C GLY A 108 10.13 -12.31 -3.25
N ILE A 109 9.63 -12.06 -2.04
CA ILE A 109 10.37 -12.20 -0.79
C ILE A 109 10.75 -13.67 -0.62
N GLU A 110 12.06 -13.95 -0.53
CA GLU A 110 12.60 -15.30 -0.38
C GLU A 110 13.00 -15.62 1.07
N GLU A 111 13.13 -14.58 1.90
CA GLU A 111 13.49 -14.71 3.30
C GLU A 111 12.39 -15.47 4.08
N PRO A 112 12.76 -16.44 4.92
CA PRO A 112 11.80 -17.11 5.79
C PRO A 112 11.11 -16.11 6.71
N GLY A 113 9.77 -16.14 6.74
CA GLY A 113 8.99 -15.23 7.57
C GLY A 113 7.52 -15.19 7.18
N ALA A 114 6.78 -14.28 7.81
CA ALA A 114 5.35 -14.11 7.57
C ALA A 114 5.03 -13.66 6.13
N GLY A 115 5.94 -12.91 5.50
CA GLY A 115 5.82 -12.44 4.11
C GLY A 115 6.48 -13.34 3.06
N LEU A 116 6.89 -14.57 3.40
CA LEU A 116 7.55 -15.46 2.44
C LEU A 116 6.67 -15.71 1.20
N GLY A 117 7.22 -15.48 0.01
CA GLY A 117 6.54 -15.64 -1.28
C GLY A 117 5.64 -14.48 -1.66
N CYS A 118 5.54 -13.44 -0.84
CA CYS A 118 4.87 -12.19 -1.22
C CYS A 118 5.67 -11.47 -2.33
N PRO A 119 5.00 -10.67 -3.19
CA PRO A 119 5.69 -9.77 -4.09
C PRO A 119 6.54 -8.77 -3.29
N LEU A 120 7.61 -8.25 -3.89
CA LEU A 120 8.45 -7.24 -3.26
C LEU A 120 7.68 -5.91 -3.13
N PRO A 121 7.46 -5.38 -1.92
CA PRO A 121 6.93 -4.05 -1.74
C PRO A 121 7.92 -3.00 -2.25
N CYS A 122 7.41 -1.89 -2.77
CA CYS A 122 8.24 -0.81 -3.30
C CYS A 122 7.55 0.54 -3.15
N ASN A 123 8.35 1.61 -3.16
CA ASN A 123 7.84 2.96 -3.13
C ASN A 123 7.83 3.53 -4.56
N PRO A 124 6.66 3.85 -5.13
CA PRO A 124 6.57 4.37 -6.50
C PRO A 124 7.10 5.79 -6.65
N THR A 125 7.40 6.49 -5.54
CA THR A 125 8.04 7.82 -5.53
C THR A 125 9.56 7.77 -5.54
N TRP A 126 10.17 6.59 -5.35
CA TRP A 126 11.62 6.43 -5.46
C TRP A 126 12.12 6.76 -6.86
N ASP A 127 13.40 7.12 -6.94
CA ASP A 127 14.04 7.28 -8.23
C ASP A 127 14.20 5.93 -8.96
N SER A 128 14.48 6.00 -10.26
CA SER A 128 14.61 4.78 -11.09
C SER A 128 15.74 3.84 -10.66
N ALA A 129 16.80 4.37 -10.02
CA ALA A 129 17.93 3.56 -9.57
C ALA A 129 17.53 2.76 -8.33
N ASP A 130 16.83 3.38 -7.39
CA ASP A 130 16.30 2.76 -6.19
C ASP A 130 15.21 1.74 -6.50
N ILE A 131 14.28 2.05 -7.41
CA ILE A 131 13.31 1.08 -7.92
C ILE A 131 14.05 -0.11 -8.56
N SER A 132 15.07 0.14 -9.39
CA SER A 132 15.83 -0.95 -10.01
C SER A 132 16.64 -1.77 -9.00
N ALA A 133 17.06 -1.17 -7.88
CA ALA A 133 17.79 -1.86 -6.83
C ALA A 133 16.89 -2.82 -6.03
N VAL A 134 15.64 -2.41 -5.78
CA VAL A 134 14.67 -3.21 -5.00
C VAL A 134 13.90 -4.18 -5.89
N CYS A 135 13.33 -3.69 -7.00
CA CYS A 135 12.47 -4.48 -7.88
C CYS A 135 13.23 -5.27 -8.95
N GLY A 136 14.50 -4.92 -9.19
CA GLY A 136 15.30 -5.47 -10.28
C GLY A 136 15.22 -4.64 -11.56
N ALA A 137 16.07 -4.97 -12.53
CA ALA A 137 16.11 -4.25 -13.79
C ALA A 137 14.87 -4.54 -14.66
N GLY A 138 14.27 -3.50 -15.23
CA GLY A 138 13.15 -3.63 -16.16
C GLY A 138 11.79 -3.92 -15.51
N THR A 139 11.65 -3.63 -14.22
CA THR A 139 10.39 -3.69 -13.48
C THR A 139 9.86 -2.29 -13.18
N SER A 140 8.56 -2.19 -12.98
CA SER A 140 7.89 -0.97 -12.50
C SER A 140 7.55 -1.13 -11.02
N CYS A 141 7.60 -0.03 -10.26
CA CYS A 141 6.95 0.04 -8.97
C CYS A 141 5.59 0.73 -9.11
N CYS A 142 4.50 0.01 -8.85
CA CYS A 142 3.16 0.57 -9.00
C CYS A 142 2.47 0.73 -7.65
N ALA A 143 1.96 1.93 -7.40
CA ALA A 143 1.07 2.20 -6.29
C ALA A 143 -0.10 1.21 -6.28
N SER A 144 -0.38 0.65 -5.12
CA SER A 144 -1.40 -0.38 -4.92
C SER A 144 -2.77 0.21 -4.56
N VAL A 145 -2.78 1.43 -4.05
CA VAL A 145 -3.95 2.15 -3.52
C VAL A 145 -3.87 3.61 -3.99
N GLU A 146 -5.03 4.22 -4.18
CA GLU A 146 -5.17 5.63 -4.47
C GLU A 146 -5.21 6.46 -3.18
N ILE A 147 -4.58 7.62 -3.20
CA ILE A 147 -4.57 8.57 -2.09
C ILE A 147 -5.98 9.16 -1.94
N GLU A 148 -6.45 9.27 -0.70
CA GLU A 148 -7.74 9.90 -0.39
C GLU A 148 -7.57 11.31 0.17
N GLU A 149 -8.65 12.10 0.15
CA GLU A 149 -8.61 13.50 0.60
C GLU A 149 -8.15 13.66 2.07
N ALA A 150 -8.44 12.65 2.89
CA ALA A 150 -8.06 12.61 4.31
C ALA A 150 -6.55 12.37 4.51
N ASP A 151 -5.83 11.91 3.50
CA ASP A 151 -4.39 11.66 3.54
C ASP A 151 -3.57 12.93 3.23
N CYS A 152 -4.22 14.06 2.98
CA CYS A 152 -3.57 15.29 2.53
C CYS A 152 -3.27 16.24 3.69
N GLY A 153 -2.01 16.68 3.78
CA GLY A 153 -1.55 17.75 4.68
C GLY A 153 -1.20 19.00 3.90
N PHE A 154 -1.50 20.18 4.45
CA PHE A 154 -1.13 21.45 3.83
C PHE A 154 0.28 21.86 4.26
N ASP A 155 1.19 21.89 3.30
CA ASP A 155 2.58 22.30 3.48
C ASP A 155 2.77 23.76 3.04
N PRO A 156 2.94 24.71 3.96
CA PRO A 156 3.11 26.12 3.63
C PRO A 156 4.47 26.44 2.99
N SER A 157 5.42 25.49 2.98
CA SER A 157 6.74 25.67 2.39
C SER A 157 6.82 25.33 0.90
N LEU A 158 5.78 24.71 0.35
CA LEU A 158 5.69 24.30 -1.05
C LEU A 158 4.91 25.31 -1.90
N GLY A 159 5.29 25.40 -3.18
CA GLY A 159 4.67 26.30 -4.14
C GLY A 159 4.69 27.78 -3.76
N ASP A 160 3.84 28.56 -4.41
CA ASP A 160 3.83 30.02 -4.26
C ASP A 160 3.09 30.47 -2.97
N ALA A 161 2.18 29.64 -2.47
CA ALA A 161 1.28 29.98 -1.35
C ALA A 161 1.01 28.80 -0.40
N GLY A 162 1.85 27.76 -0.43
CA GLY A 162 1.58 26.47 0.21
C GLY A 162 0.83 25.51 -0.71
N CYS A 163 1.00 24.21 -0.48
CA CYS A 163 0.39 23.15 -1.27
C CYS A 163 -0.09 22.00 -0.38
N TRP A 164 -1.22 21.39 -0.76
CA TRP A 164 -1.62 20.09 -0.25
C TRP A 164 -0.71 19.03 -0.86
N ARG A 165 -0.19 18.15 -0.02
CA ARG A 165 0.56 16.97 -0.43
C ARG A 165 0.19 15.78 0.46
N PRO A 166 0.52 14.55 0.05
CA PRO A 166 0.38 13.40 0.92
C PRO A 166 1.18 13.61 2.21
N VAL A 167 0.59 13.25 3.34
CA VAL A 167 1.28 13.25 4.63
C VAL A 167 2.25 12.07 4.71
N THR A 168 3.34 12.31 5.42
CA THR A 168 4.30 11.29 5.81
C THR A 168 4.43 11.31 7.32
N GLY A 169 5.02 10.27 7.89
CA GLY A 169 5.28 10.24 9.33
C GLY A 169 6.30 11.27 9.78
N GLY A 170 7.02 11.91 8.86
CA GLY A 170 7.80 13.12 9.16
C GLY A 170 6.91 14.30 9.62
N ASP A 171 5.65 14.34 9.19
CA ASP A 171 4.69 15.40 9.50
C ASP A 171 4.02 15.26 10.87
N ILE A 172 4.40 14.22 11.62
CA ILE A 172 3.98 14.01 13.01
C ILE A 172 4.62 15.09 13.89
N GLU A 173 3.82 15.70 14.77
CA GLU A 173 4.28 16.77 15.66
C GLU A 173 5.61 16.41 16.37
N GLY A 174 6.65 17.21 16.10
CA GLY A 174 7.96 17.08 16.71
C GLY A 174 8.90 16.07 16.04
N LEU A 175 8.52 15.50 14.90
CA LEU A 175 9.39 14.62 14.10
C LEU A 175 10.10 15.32 12.93
N GLY A 176 9.94 16.64 12.81
CA GLY A 176 10.78 17.50 11.97
C GLY A 176 10.21 17.85 10.60
N GLY A 177 8.97 17.44 10.30
CA GLY A 177 8.20 17.88 9.14
C GLY A 177 7.36 19.14 9.42
N ILE A 178 6.17 19.20 8.84
CA ILE A 178 5.26 20.37 8.96
C ILE A 178 4.33 20.34 10.18
N ASP A 179 4.43 19.30 11.03
CA ASP A 179 3.65 19.15 12.27
C ASP A 179 2.12 19.30 12.05
N VAL A 180 1.56 18.55 11.10
CA VAL A 180 0.11 18.59 10.75
C VAL A 180 -0.66 17.32 11.08
N SER A 181 0.01 16.31 11.63
CA SER A 181 -0.58 15.03 12.01
C SER A 181 -0.12 14.62 13.41
N ASP A 182 -0.92 13.84 14.12
CA ASP A 182 -0.48 13.09 15.31
C ASP A 182 -0.40 11.58 15.03
N TRP A 183 -0.67 11.18 13.78
CA TRP A 183 -0.78 9.80 13.30
C TRP A 183 -1.79 8.94 14.08
N SER A 184 -2.83 9.56 14.67
CA SER A 184 -3.85 8.83 15.41
C SER A 184 -4.51 7.77 14.55
N ALA A 185 -5.08 6.71 15.15
CA ALA A 185 -5.76 5.65 14.41
C ALA A 185 -6.99 6.11 13.59
N SER A 186 -7.44 7.36 13.78
CA SER A 186 -8.52 7.98 13.00
C SER A 186 -8.05 9.00 11.97
N ASP A 187 -6.76 9.34 11.98
CA ASP A 187 -6.16 10.25 11.02
C ASP A 187 -5.82 9.49 9.75
N HIS A 188 -6.07 10.09 8.59
CA HIS A 188 -5.72 9.52 7.28
C HIS A 188 -6.44 8.18 6.97
N VAL A 189 -6.90 8.00 5.75
CA VAL A 189 -7.64 6.77 5.38
C VAL A 189 -6.68 5.66 4.98
N THR A 190 -5.54 6.01 4.39
CA THR A 190 -4.61 5.04 3.81
C THR A 190 -3.26 4.98 4.51
N HIS A 191 -3.11 5.64 5.66
CA HIS A 191 -1.85 5.61 6.39
C HIS A 191 -1.45 4.21 6.84
N GLN A 192 -0.14 3.99 6.79
CA GLN A 192 0.48 2.82 7.36
C GLN A 192 0.44 2.89 8.90
N ASP A 193 0.19 1.75 9.55
CA ASP A 193 0.29 1.60 11.01
C ASP A 193 -0.52 2.67 11.81
N PRO A 194 -1.87 2.63 11.73
CA PRO A 194 -2.74 3.56 12.44
C PRO A 194 -2.44 3.61 13.94
N GLY A 195 -2.04 4.77 14.46
CA GLY A 195 -1.66 4.93 15.87
C GLY A 195 -0.30 4.35 16.26
N GLY A 196 0.48 3.84 15.31
CA GLY A 196 1.90 3.52 15.51
C GLY A 196 2.19 2.22 16.28
N GLY A 197 1.23 1.28 16.33
CA GLY A 197 1.36 0.04 17.09
C GLY A 197 2.43 -0.91 16.53
N GLY A 198 2.47 -1.08 15.21
CA GLY A 198 3.46 -1.89 14.51
C GLY A 198 4.89 -1.37 14.72
N CYS A 199 5.10 -0.05 14.72
CA CYS A 199 6.38 0.56 15.06
C CYS A 199 6.82 0.27 16.51
N GLN A 200 5.89 0.28 17.47
CA GLN A 200 6.19 -0.09 18.87
C GLN A 200 6.58 -1.56 19.00
N GLU A 201 5.87 -2.44 18.31
CA GLU A 201 6.17 -3.87 18.27
C GLU A 201 7.52 -4.14 17.59
N PHE A 202 7.81 -3.47 16.47
CA PHE A 202 9.09 -3.55 15.77
C PHE A 202 10.26 -3.17 16.69
N VAL A 203 10.18 -2.02 17.36
CA VAL A 203 11.23 -1.56 18.29
C VAL A 203 11.43 -2.54 19.44
N THR A 204 10.34 -3.13 19.94
CA THR A 204 10.39 -4.15 20.99
C THR A 204 11.09 -5.42 20.50
N ALA A 205 10.73 -5.90 19.30
CA ALA A 205 11.32 -7.09 18.69
C ALA A 205 12.81 -6.89 18.35
N GLN A 206 13.21 -5.68 17.96
CA GLN A 206 14.58 -5.33 17.58
C GLN A 206 15.43 -4.76 18.72
N ALA A 207 14.97 -4.85 19.97
CA ALA A 207 15.63 -4.20 21.11
C ALA A 207 17.13 -4.51 21.25
N ALA A 208 17.53 -5.77 20.97
CA ALA A 208 18.93 -6.18 21.01
C ALA A 208 19.76 -5.53 19.88
N ALA A 209 19.24 -5.49 18.65
CA ALA A 209 19.91 -4.87 17.51
C ALA A 209 20.01 -3.35 17.67
N ILE A 210 18.94 -2.71 18.13
CA ILE A 210 18.87 -1.27 18.43
C ILE A 210 19.93 -0.89 19.49
N SER A 211 19.98 -1.64 20.60
CA SER A 211 20.98 -1.43 21.65
C SER A 211 22.41 -1.69 21.14
N GLY A 212 22.61 -2.72 20.32
CA GLY A 212 23.88 -3.03 19.68
C GLY A 212 24.37 -1.93 18.73
N ALA A 213 23.45 -1.19 18.10
CA ALA A 213 23.74 -0.02 17.27
C ALA A 213 23.95 1.28 18.09
N GLY A 214 23.85 1.22 19.42
CA GLY A 214 24.00 2.39 20.29
C GLY A 214 22.82 3.36 20.27
N LEU A 215 21.65 2.91 19.79
CA LEU A 215 20.43 3.69 19.74
C LEU A 215 19.56 3.45 20.97
N SER A 216 18.82 4.47 21.40
CA SER A 216 17.75 4.29 22.38
C SER A 216 16.48 3.76 21.69
N SER A 217 15.64 3.03 22.41
CA SER A 217 14.34 2.59 21.90
C SER A 217 13.47 3.78 21.44
N GLN A 218 13.55 4.91 22.12
CA GLN A 218 12.83 6.12 21.72
C GLN A 218 13.34 6.68 20.39
N LYS A 219 14.65 6.71 20.17
CA LYS A 219 15.22 7.15 18.89
C LYS A 219 14.81 6.22 17.76
N ALA A 220 14.85 4.91 17.99
CA ALA A 220 14.39 3.92 17.01
C ALA A 220 12.87 4.02 16.72
N LEU A 221 12.06 4.34 17.73
CA LEU A 221 10.62 4.55 17.54
C LEU A 221 10.33 5.77 16.68
N PHE A 222 10.96 6.91 16.97
CA PHE A 222 10.82 8.10 16.15
C PHE A 222 11.37 7.91 14.73
N ALA A 223 12.43 7.12 14.60
CA ALA A 223 12.94 6.72 13.30
C ALA A 223 11.94 5.86 12.52
N CYS A 224 11.29 4.89 13.17
CA CYS A 224 10.23 4.10 12.56
C CYS A 224 9.06 4.99 12.11
N PHE A 225 8.59 5.89 12.98
CA PHE A 225 7.52 6.82 12.65
C PHE A 225 7.84 7.69 11.43
N ARG A 226 9.07 8.21 11.30
CA ARG A 226 9.44 8.99 10.11
C ARG A 226 9.40 8.21 8.79
N GLN A 227 9.44 6.87 8.82
CA GLN A 227 9.31 6.05 7.62
C GLN A 227 7.85 5.75 7.26
N LEU A 228 6.89 6.11 8.11
CA LEU A 228 5.47 5.93 7.82
C LEU A 228 5.04 6.85 6.68
N SER A 229 4.05 6.41 5.93
CA SER A 229 3.50 7.11 4.78
C SER A 229 2.04 6.73 4.57
N VAL A 230 1.41 7.36 3.58
CA VAL A 230 0.09 7.01 3.08
C VAL A 230 0.22 6.22 1.77
N ALA A 231 -0.88 6.02 1.05
CA ALA A 231 -0.91 5.20 -0.17
C ALA A 231 0.10 5.60 -1.25
N ASP A 232 0.54 6.86 -1.28
CA ASP A 232 1.44 7.41 -2.31
C ASP A 232 2.79 6.69 -2.38
N GLN A 233 3.25 6.12 -1.26
CA GLN A 233 4.55 5.48 -1.13
C GLN A 233 4.46 3.96 -1.00
N ARG A 234 3.30 3.37 -1.27
CA ARG A 234 3.02 1.96 -1.05
C ARG A 234 2.61 1.26 -2.34
N GLY A 235 3.21 0.11 -2.60
CA GLY A 235 3.08 -0.56 -3.88
C GLY A 235 3.80 -1.88 -3.96
N PHE A 236 3.73 -2.50 -5.12
CA PHE A 236 4.45 -3.74 -5.42
C PHE A 236 5.29 -3.60 -6.69
N CYS A 237 6.43 -4.27 -6.68
CA CYS A 237 7.22 -4.49 -7.88
C CYS A 237 6.44 -5.37 -8.85
N GLN A 238 6.34 -4.93 -10.10
CA GLN A 238 5.65 -5.65 -11.17
C GLN A 238 6.54 -5.67 -12.42
N GLY A 239 6.33 -6.66 -13.30
CA GLY A 239 7.00 -6.67 -14.60
C GLY A 239 6.69 -5.39 -15.38
N ALA A 240 7.56 -5.03 -16.35
CA ALA A 240 7.42 -3.79 -17.13
C ALA A 240 5.97 -3.52 -17.58
N MET A 241 5.32 -2.57 -16.90
CA MET A 241 3.94 -2.18 -17.16
C MET A 241 3.72 -0.71 -16.83
N ASP A 242 2.69 -0.14 -17.47
CA ASP A 242 2.20 1.20 -17.17
C ASP A 242 1.46 1.18 -15.83
N CYS A 243 1.98 1.87 -14.82
CA CYS A 243 1.30 2.05 -13.55
C CYS A 243 0.23 3.15 -13.73
N PRO A 244 -1.07 2.85 -13.55
CA PRO A 244 -2.13 3.82 -13.81
C PRO A 244 -1.99 5.12 -13.00
N LEU A 245 -1.59 4.99 -11.73
CA LEU A 245 -1.39 6.11 -10.81
C LEU A 245 -0.08 6.88 -11.04
N ALA A 246 0.84 6.35 -11.85
CA ALA A 246 2.06 7.06 -12.26
C ALA A 246 1.87 7.83 -13.58
N ASN A 247 0.67 7.80 -14.17
CA ASN A 247 0.38 8.56 -15.38
C ASN A 247 0.45 10.06 -15.05
N PRO A 248 1.25 10.88 -15.76
CA PRO A 248 1.32 12.32 -15.49
C PRO A 248 0.00 13.08 -15.66
N ALA A 249 -1.01 12.48 -16.31
CA ALA A 249 -2.35 13.04 -16.43
C ALA A 249 -3.29 12.61 -15.29
N TYR A 250 -2.92 11.59 -14.51
CA TYR A 250 -3.62 11.26 -13.27
C TYR A 250 -3.34 12.37 -12.25
N ARG A 251 -4.38 12.76 -11.51
CA ARG A 251 -4.27 13.75 -10.44
C ARG A 251 -4.76 13.11 -9.16
N ASP A 252 -3.92 13.04 -8.14
CA ASP A 252 -4.31 12.47 -6.86
C ASP A 252 -5.24 13.40 -6.07
N ALA A 253 -5.79 12.92 -4.95
CA ALA A 253 -6.73 13.70 -4.14
C ALA A 253 -6.10 15.02 -3.60
N CYS A 254 -4.81 15.03 -3.27
CA CYS A 254 -4.13 16.23 -2.75
C CYS A 254 -3.89 17.25 -3.87
N GLU A 255 -3.52 16.78 -5.05
CA GLU A 255 -3.41 17.60 -6.24
C GLU A 255 -4.75 18.17 -6.70
N GLN A 256 -5.84 17.39 -6.60
CA GLN A 256 -7.19 17.87 -6.87
C GLN A 256 -7.57 19.01 -5.90
N LYS A 257 -7.22 18.90 -4.60
CA LYS A 257 -7.42 20.01 -3.64
C LYS A 257 -6.62 21.26 -4.03
N ASN A 258 -5.39 21.10 -4.53
CA ASN A 258 -4.60 22.23 -5.02
C ASN A 258 -5.31 22.94 -6.18
N ASP A 259 -5.79 22.18 -7.16
CA ASP A 259 -6.52 22.71 -8.32
C ASP A 259 -7.80 23.43 -7.90
N GLU A 260 -8.59 22.83 -7.00
CA GLU A 260 -9.83 23.41 -6.48
C GLU A 260 -9.62 24.72 -5.73
N GLN A 261 -8.50 24.85 -5.03
CA GLN A 261 -8.13 26.05 -4.28
C GLN A 261 -7.33 27.06 -5.10
N GLY A 262 -6.99 26.73 -6.36
CA GLY A 262 -6.19 27.57 -7.23
C GLY A 262 -4.76 27.77 -6.72
N LEU A 263 -4.20 26.78 -6.00
CA LEU A 263 -2.81 26.79 -5.53
C LEU A 263 -1.87 26.44 -6.69
N THR A 264 -0.74 27.14 -6.77
CA THR A 264 0.21 27.05 -7.88
C THR A 264 1.64 26.77 -7.41
N GLY A 265 2.44 26.17 -8.28
CA GLY A 265 3.82 25.78 -7.96
C GLY A 265 3.93 24.50 -7.13
N CYS A 266 2.88 23.67 -7.11
CA CYS A 266 2.78 22.48 -6.27
C CYS A 266 3.41 21.20 -6.86
N GLY A 267 4.16 21.32 -7.96
CA GLY A 267 4.79 20.19 -8.65
C GLY A 267 6.19 20.49 -9.14
#